data_AF-A0A136P7V7-F1
#
_entry.id   AF-A0A136P7V7-F1
#
_cell.length_a   1.000
_cell.length_b   1.000
_cell.length_c   1.000
_cell.angle_alpha   90.00
_cell.angle_beta   90.00
_cell.angle_gamma   90.00
#
_symmetry.space_group_name_H-M   'P 1'
#
loop_
_entity.id
_entity.type
_entity.pdbx_description
1 polymer ?
#
loop_
_entity_poly.entity_id
_entity_poly.type
_entity_poly.pdbx_seq_one_letter_code
_entity_poly.pdbx_strand_id
1 'polypeptide(L)' 'MSVIVILIFFSVLVAGTFLAAFIWAVRNGQYEDRYTPSVRILFDDDKEELK' A
#
# COMPACT_ATOMS: atom_id res chain seq x y z
N MET A 1 18.75 14.82 -29.39
CA MET A 1 17.81 15.75 -28.72
C MET A 1 16.40 15.17 -28.53
N SER A 2 15.81 14.47 -29.51
CA SER A 2 14.50 13.82 -29.36
C SER A 2 14.43 12.77 -28.23
N VAL A 3 15.47 11.95 -28.07
CA VAL A 3 15.52 10.89 -27.03
C VAL A 3 15.42 11.45 -25.62
N ILE A 4 16.03 12.62 -25.36
CA ILE A 4 16.00 13.26 -24.03
C ILE A 4 14.56 13.62 -23.64
N VAL A 5 13.77 14.13 -24.59
CA VAL A 5 12.36 14.48 -24.35
C VAL A 5 11.54 13.25 -23.98
N ILE A 6 11.77 12.12 -24.66
CA ILE A 6 11.10 10.86 -24.36
C ILE A 6 11.47 10.36 -22.96
N LEU A 7 12.76 10.43 -22.59
CA LEU A 7 13.23 10.01 -21.27
C LEU A 7 12.65 10.87 -20.13
N ILE A 8 12.52 12.18 -20.35
CA ILE A 8 11.88 13.08 -19.37
C ILE A 8 10.41 12.71 -19.18
N PHE A 9 9.68 12.46 -20.27
CA PHE A 9 8.27 12.04 -20.15
C PHE A 9 8.15 10.72 -19.38
N PHE A 10 9.02 9.75 -19.68
CA PHE A 10 9.03 8.46 -19.00
C PHE A 10 9.37 8.60 -17.52
N SER A 11 10.33 9.46 -17.15
CA SER A 11 10.69 9.67 -15.74
C SER A 11 9.56 10.30 -14.94
N VAL A 12 8.86 11.29 -15.52
CA VAL A 12 7.67 11.91 -14.90
C VAL A 12 6.55 10.89 -14.74
N LEU A 13 6.31 10.04 -15.74
CA LEU A 13 5.30 8.98 -15.67
C LEU A 13 5.62 7.98 -14.56
N VAL A 14 6.87 7.53 -14.47
CA VAL A 14 7.32 6.62 -13.39
C VAL A 14 7.18 7.29 -12.02
N ALA A 15 7.63 8.54 -11.87
CA ALA A 15 7.48 9.27 -10.61
C ALA A 15 6.00 9.45 -10.21
N GLY A 16 5.13 9.80 -11.16
CA GLY A 16 3.71 9.97 -10.94
C GLY A 16 2.99 8.67 -10.56
N THR A 17 3.34 7.56 -11.22
CA THR A 17 2.77 6.23 -10.89
C THR A 17 3.20 5.76 -9.50
N PHE A 18 4.47 5.95 -9.12
CA PHE A 18 4.95 5.67 -7.77
C PHE A 18 4.22 6.51 -6.72
N LEU A 19 4.04 7.81 -6.97
CA LEU A 19 3.32 8.69 -6.05
C LEU A 19 1.84 8.29 -5.91
N ALA A 20 1.17 7.97 -7.02
CA ALA A 20 -0.22 7.53 -7.00
C ALA A 20 -0.39 6.21 -6.22
N ALA A 21 0.50 5.24 -6.46
CA ALA A 21 0.52 3.97 -5.72
C ALA A 21 0.77 4.20 -4.23
N PHE A 22 1.69 5.09 -3.87
CA PHE A 22 1.96 5.46 -2.48
C PHE A 22 0.73 6.06 -1.79
N ILE A 23 0.06 7.04 -2.43
CA ILE A 23 -1.16 7.65 -1.88
C ILE A 23 -2.26 6.60 -1.73
N TRP A 24 -2.42 5.70 -2.71
CA TRP A 24 -3.40 4.62 -2.62
C TRP A 24 -3.11 3.68 -1.44
N ALA A 25 -1.85 3.25 -1.25
CA ALA A 25 -1.45 2.37 -0.15
C ALA A 25 -1.68 3.00 1.23
N VAL A 26 -1.36 4.30 1.39
CA VAL A 26 -1.60 5.05 2.62
C VAL A 26 -3.11 5.15 2.91
N ARG A 27 -3.92 5.41 1.88
CA ARG A 27 -5.38 5.52 2.02
C ARG A 27 -6.07 4.18 2.26
N ASN A 28 -5.49 3.07 1.81
CA ASN A 28 -6.08 1.74 1.95
C ASN A 28 -5.91 1.14 3.35
N GLY A 29 -5.45 1.92 4.34
CA GLY A 29 -5.33 1.45 5.72
C GLY A 29 -4.29 0.35 5.93
N GLN A 30 -3.33 0.18 5.00
CA GLN A 30 -2.29 -0.86 5.12
C GLN A 30 -1.48 -0.73 6.43
N TYR A 31 -1.42 0.47 7.01
CA TYR A 31 -0.76 0.75 8.29
C TYR A 31 -1.62 0.49 9.53
N GLU A 32 -2.91 0.18 9.36
CA GLU A 32 -3.82 -0.11 10.48
C GLU A 32 -3.62 -1.52 11.04
N ASP A 33 -2.95 -2.40 10.28
CA ASP A 33 -2.62 -3.74 10.74
C ASP A 33 -1.45 -3.71 11.75
N ARG A 34 -1.78 -3.31 12.98
CA ARG A 34 -0.84 -3.23 14.12
C ARG A 34 -0.45 -4.59 14.69
N TYR A 35 -1.11 -5.68 14.26
CA TYR A 35 -0.88 -7.02 14.78
C TYR A 35 -0.77 -8.03 13.63
N THR A 36 0.39 -8.67 13.52
CA THR A 36 0.65 -9.71 12.52
C THR A 36 -0.48 -10.75 12.48
N PRO A 37 -0.86 -11.26 11.30
CA PRO A 37 -1.91 -12.27 11.14
C PRO A 37 -1.79 -13.47 12.11
N SER A 38 -0.56 -13.91 12.38
CA SER A 38 -0.26 -15.03 13.28
C SER A 38 -0.65 -14.78 14.74
N VAL A 39 -0.70 -13.52 15.17
CA VAL A 39 -1.11 -13.13 16.53
C VAL A 39 -2.62 -12.93 16.57
N ARG A 40 -3.21 -12.36 15.51
CA ARG A 40 -4.66 -12.17 15.38
C ARG A 40 -5.42 -13.49 15.51
N ILE A 41 -4.98 -14.52 14.78
CA ILE A 41 -5.65 -15.83 14.74
C ILE A 41 -5.71 -16.52 16.12
N LEU A 42 -4.76 -16.23 17.03
CA LEU A 42 -4.74 -16.79 18.38
C LEU A 42 -5.84 -16.20 19.27
N PHE A 43 -6.35 -15.01 18.96
CA PHE A 43 -7.34 -14.28 19.75
C PHE A 43 -8.68 -14.08 19.01
N ASP A 44 -8.80 -14.60 17.78
CA ASP A 44 -10.04 -14.53 17.01
C ASP A 44 -11.08 -15.54 17.55
N ASP A 45 -10.64 -16.71 18.06
CA ASP A 45 -11.52 -17.73 18.64
C ASP A 45 -12.20 -17.26 19.95
N ASP A 46 -11.52 -16.46 20.78
CA ASP A 46 -12.05 -15.97 22.07
C ASP A 46 -13.20 -14.94 21.91
N LYS A 47 -13.34 -14.31 20.74
CA LYS A 47 -14.36 -13.28 20.50
C LYS A 47 -15.71 -13.82 20.05
N GLU A 48 -15.78 -15.07 19.58
CA GLU A 48 -17.05 -15.69 19.21
C GLU A 48 -17.85 -16.23 20.42
N GLU A 49 -17.19 -16.54 21.54
CA GLU A 49 -17.86 -17.10 22.73
C GLU A 49 -18.65 -16.07 23.58
N LEU A 50 -18.54 -14.77 23.28
CA LEU A 50 -19.25 -13.71 24.01
C LEU A 50 -20.50 -13.15 23.29
N LYS A 51 -21.08 -13.91 22.35
CA LYS A 51 -22.39 -13.62 21.76
C LYS A 51 -23.52 -14.47 22.33
#